data_AF-A0A2V6RN98-F1
#
_entry.id   AF-A0A2V6RN98-F1
#
_cell.length_a   1.000
_cell.length_b   1.000
_cell.length_c   1.000
_cell.angle_alpha   90.00
_cell.angle_beta   90.00
_cell.angle_gamma   90.00
#
_symmetry.space_group_name_H-M   'P 1'
#
loop_
_entity.id
_entity.type
_entity.pdbx_description
1 polymer ?
#
loop_
_entity_poly.entity_id
_entity_poly.type
_entity_poly.pdbx_seq_one_letter_code
_entity_poly.pdbx_strand_id
1 'polypeptide(L)'
;MTNQRPLLPTAVVGSYAMPGWLERLKTDYFLRRISRHDLDEIHDTAVKAAIKDQEAAGIDIVTDGELRRDNLIDYFALRLPGVEIDHGSKKFYYDFFDSVIRGKMPMATLGLVEDFRFLRRYTDRATKFTVTGPHSLVKRIRNEHYKDEAEFALDVARALNLELRELVKAGATYLQVDEPYYSGFPEDLTWSIPALNVMVDGVEAKIGLHVCYGNRYGKPSWEGSYRYLFPAILEAKLDQLTLEFARRGVEDLGLFREFEPPFELGLGVIDVKSHTVETPAMVGERIRRALDVVPAERLYINPDCGLLHLPGEVAFQKLAAMVEGTKIVRGEL
;
A
#
# COMPACT_ATOMS: atom_id res chain seq x y z
N MET A 1 23.70 -8.69 -14.12
CA MET A 1 24.26 -7.62 -13.24
C MET A 1 23.64 -7.82 -11.88
N THR A 2 24.43 -8.10 -10.85
CA THR A 2 23.96 -8.23 -9.47
C THR A 2 23.37 -6.90 -9.03
N ASN A 3 22.05 -6.81 -8.98
CA ASN A 3 21.31 -5.61 -8.63
C ASN A 3 21.45 -5.36 -7.12
N GLN A 4 22.64 -4.94 -6.68
CA GLN A 4 22.88 -4.56 -5.30
C GLN A 4 22.08 -3.29 -5.03
N ARG A 5 21.04 -3.43 -4.22
CA ARG A 5 20.17 -2.32 -3.81
C ARG A 5 21.00 -1.30 -3.04
N PRO A 6 20.81 0.02 -3.26
CA PRO A 6 21.50 1.02 -2.46
C PRO A 6 21.10 0.88 -0.99
N LEU A 7 22.00 1.25 -0.07
CA LEU A 7 21.67 1.44 1.35
C LEU A 7 20.55 2.47 1.46
N LEU A 8 19.65 2.34 2.45
CA LEU A 8 18.47 3.23 2.58
C LEU A 8 17.59 3.30 1.31
N PRO A 9 17.18 2.18 0.70
CA PRO A 9 16.41 2.21 -0.55
C PRO A 9 15.14 3.04 -0.42
N THR A 10 14.87 3.86 -1.43
CA THR A 10 13.68 4.71 -1.51
C THR A 10 12.54 3.97 -2.21
N ALA A 11 11.33 4.06 -1.66
CA ALA A 11 10.16 3.42 -2.22
C ALA A 11 8.90 4.26 -1.97
N VAL A 12 7.93 4.23 -2.88
CA VAL A 12 6.58 4.74 -2.58
C VAL A 12 5.80 3.71 -1.77
N VAL A 13 4.77 4.12 -1.03
CA VAL A 13 3.89 3.16 -0.32
C VAL A 13 3.06 2.34 -1.30
N GLY A 14 2.41 3.01 -2.26
CA GLY A 14 1.46 2.38 -3.17
C GLY A 14 0.94 3.36 -4.20
N SER A 15 -0.22 3.97 -3.92
CA SER A 15 -0.86 4.95 -4.80
C SER A 15 -0.03 6.22 -5.07
N TYR A 16 -0.14 6.70 -6.30
CA TYR A 16 0.39 7.99 -6.75
C TYR A 16 -0.73 9.01 -6.95
N ALA A 17 -0.38 10.29 -7.11
CA ALA A 17 -1.32 11.40 -7.22
C ALA A 17 -2.42 11.16 -8.25
N MET A 18 -3.69 11.15 -7.82
CA MET A 18 -4.86 11.01 -8.68
C MET A 18 -5.16 12.35 -9.35
N PRO A 19 -4.97 12.49 -10.68
CA PRO A 19 -5.27 13.74 -11.35
C PRO A 19 -6.77 14.01 -11.31
N GLY A 20 -7.18 15.26 -11.08
CA GLY A 20 -8.60 15.61 -11.02
C GLY A 20 -9.37 15.33 -12.32
N TRP A 21 -8.69 15.26 -13.47
CA TRP A 21 -9.34 14.82 -14.72
C TRP A 21 -9.64 13.32 -14.72
N LEU A 22 -8.79 12.48 -14.12
CA LEU A 22 -9.00 11.04 -14.04
C LEU A 22 -10.14 10.71 -13.07
N GLU A 23 -10.19 11.39 -11.93
CA GLU A 23 -11.30 11.30 -10.98
C GLU A 23 -12.68 11.55 -11.65
N ARG A 24 -12.75 12.60 -12.49
CA ARG A 24 -13.96 12.93 -13.25
C ARG A 24 -14.30 11.85 -14.29
N LEU A 25 -13.32 11.36 -15.04
CA LEU A 25 -13.56 10.31 -16.05
C LEU A 25 -14.00 8.99 -15.41
N LYS A 26 -13.44 8.62 -14.26
CA LYS A 26 -13.91 7.46 -13.48
C LYS A 26 -15.35 7.65 -13.01
N THR A 27 -15.72 8.86 -12.56
CA THR A 27 -17.11 9.19 -12.24
C THR A 27 -18.01 9.06 -13.47
N ASP A 28 -17.59 9.56 -14.63
CA ASP A 28 -18.33 9.42 -15.88
C ASP A 28 -18.49 7.96 -16.31
N TYR A 29 -17.53 7.07 -16.01
CA TYR A 29 -17.68 5.64 -16.23
C TYR A 29 -18.80 5.04 -15.37
N PHE A 30 -18.87 5.36 -14.08
CA PHE A 30 -19.96 4.90 -13.21
C PHE A 30 -21.33 5.42 -13.68
N LEU A 31 -21.35 6.62 -14.25
CA LEU A 31 -22.54 7.22 -14.87
C LEU A 31 -22.82 6.72 -16.30
N ARG A 32 -22.06 5.72 -16.79
CA ARG A 32 -22.18 5.10 -18.12
C ARG A 32 -22.01 6.08 -19.28
N ARG A 33 -21.19 7.12 -19.09
CA ARG A 33 -20.88 8.15 -20.10
C ARG A 33 -19.62 7.85 -20.91
N ILE A 34 -18.74 6.99 -20.40
CA ILE A 34 -17.56 6.48 -21.13
C ILE A 34 -17.57 4.95 -21.12
N SER A 35 -16.99 4.34 -22.15
CA SER A 35 -16.91 2.88 -22.25
C SER A 35 -15.80 2.32 -21.34
N ARG A 36 -15.86 1.00 -21.07
CA ARG A 36 -14.77 0.29 -20.37
C ARG A 36 -13.46 0.38 -21.16
N HIS A 37 -13.54 0.28 -22.49
CA HIS A 37 -12.38 0.36 -23.38
C HIS A 37 -11.69 1.72 -23.29
N ASP A 38 -12.44 2.82 -23.34
CA ASP A 38 -11.87 4.17 -23.20
C ASP A 38 -11.22 4.32 -21.82
N LEU A 39 -11.87 3.83 -20.76
CA LEU A 39 -11.32 3.88 -19.41
C LEU A 39 -10.02 3.06 -19.27
N ASP A 40 -9.92 1.91 -19.95
CA ASP A 40 -8.67 1.13 -20.01
C ASP A 40 -7.53 1.92 -20.64
N GLU A 41 -7.75 2.57 -21.80
CA GLU A 41 -6.73 3.40 -22.46
C GLU A 41 -6.31 4.61 -21.61
N ILE A 42 -7.29 5.23 -20.95
CA ILE A 42 -7.08 6.33 -20.01
C ILE A 42 -6.19 5.87 -18.83
N HIS A 43 -6.52 4.72 -18.22
CA HIS A 43 -5.73 4.15 -17.14
C HIS A 43 -4.30 3.81 -17.58
N ASP A 44 -4.14 3.18 -18.75
CA ASP A 44 -2.84 2.85 -19.30
C ASP A 44 -1.94 4.09 -19.41
N THR A 45 -2.51 5.20 -19.88
CA THR A 45 -1.79 6.47 -20.01
C THR A 45 -1.40 7.04 -18.65
N ALA A 46 -2.35 7.05 -17.70
CA ALA A 46 -2.12 7.57 -16.35
C ALA A 46 -1.04 6.76 -15.60
N VAL A 47 -1.10 5.43 -15.66
CA VAL A 47 -0.13 4.53 -15.02
C VAL A 47 1.27 4.73 -15.62
N LYS A 48 1.38 4.84 -16.95
CA LYS A 48 2.68 5.12 -17.60
C LYS A 48 3.28 6.42 -17.11
N ALA A 49 2.48 7.48 -16.99
CA ALA A 49 2.94 8.77 -16.46
C ALA A 49 3.41 8.65 -15.00
N ALA A 50 2.62 7.99 -14.14
CA ALA A 50 3.00 7.79 -12.73
C ALA A 50 4.30 7.00 -12.55
N ILE A 51 4.54 5.99 -13.40
CA ILE A 51 5.82 5.25 -13.40
C ILE A 51 6.97 6.20 -13.76
N LYS A 52 6.82 7.01 -14.81
CA LYS A 52 7.88 7.93 -15.26
C LYS A 52 8.14 9.04 -14.24
N ASP A 53 7.12 9.56 -13.58
CA ASP A 53 7.28 10.54 -12.49
C ASP A 53 8.11 9.96 -11.33
N GLN A 54 7.79 8.74 -10.89
CA GLN A 54 8.55 8.07 -9.82
C GLN A 54 10.01 7.82 -10.23
N GLU A 55 10.24 7.38 -11.48
CA GLU A 55 11.60 7.20 -12.01
C GLU A 55 12.37 8.52 -12.10
N ALA A 56 11.72 9.60 -12.55
CA ALA A 56 12.30 10.92 -12.67
C ALA A 56 12.61 11.55 -11.29
N ALA A 57 11.76 11.31 -10.29
CA ALA A 57 12.01 11.69 -8.90
C ALA A 57 13.17 10.89 -8.27
N GLY A 58 13.56 9.76 -8.88
CA GLY A 58 14.69 8.95 -8.47
C GLY A 58 14.37 7.77 -7.55
N ILE A 59 13.09 7.38 -7.43
CA ILE A 59 12.63 6.30 -6.53
C ILE A 59 13.20 4.94 -6.91
N ASP A 60 13.86 4.25 -5.97
CA ASP A 60 14.53 2.97 -6.23
C ASP A 60 13.54 1.82 -6.51
N ILE A 61 12.41 1.80 -5.78
CA ILE A 61 11.35 0.79 -5.90
C ILE A 61 10.02 1.46 -6.23
N VAL A 62 9.55 1.28 -7.46
CA VAL A 62 8.36 1.95 -8.00
C VAL A 62 7.11 1.06 -7.96
N THR A 63 5.94 1.68 -8.07
CA THR A 63 4.64 1.01 -8.23
C THR A 63 3.97 1.49 -9.52
N ASP A 64 2.81 0.92 -9.86
CA ASP A 64 1.93 1.41 -10.92
C ASP A 64 1.15 2.68 -10.53
N GLY A 65 1.40 3.21 -9.32
CA GLY A 65 0.67 4.32 -8.75
C GLY A 65 -0.80 4.02 -8.43
N GLU A 66 -1.23 2.76 -8.56
CA GLU A 66 -2.59 2.28 -8.30
C GLU A 66 -3.69 3.06 -9.03
N LEU A 67 -3.38 3.72 -10.14
CA LEU A 67 -4.32 4.63 -10.81
C LEU A 67 -5.48 3.90 -11.51
N ARG A 68 -5.37 2.58 -11.70
CA ARG A 68 -6.48 1.70 -12.11
C ARG A 68 -7.51 1.47 -11.00
N ARG A 69 -7.11 1.67 -9.74
CA ARG A 69 -7.96 1.44 -8.57
C ARG A 69 -8.79 2.67 -8.28
N ASP A 70 -10.05 2.47 -7.91
CA ASP A 70 -10.90 3.57 -7.47
C ASP A 70 -10.71 3.83 -5.98
N ASN A 71 -10.58 2.75 -5.22
CA ASN A 71 -10.13 2.75 -3.84
C ASN A 71 -9.55 1.37 -3.51
N LEU A 72 -8.91 1.28 -2.34
CA LEU A 72 -8.27 0.06 -1.85
C LEU A 72 -9.25 -1.10 -1.56
N ILE A 73 -10.57 -0.90 -1.56
CA ILE A 73 -11.54 -1.95 -1.24
C ILE A 73 -12.19 -2.46 -2.52
N ASP A 74 -12.86 -1.57 -3.25
CA ASP A 74 -13.69 -1.90 -4.40
C ASP A 74 -12.90 -2.63 -5.48
N TYR A 75 -11.64 -2.23 -5.70
CA TYR A 75 -10.78 -2.86 -6.70
C TYR A 75 -10.60 -4.37 -6.43
N PHE A 76 -10.52 -4.78 -5.17
CA PHE A 76 -10.43 -6.20 -4.79
C PHE A 76 -11.81 -6.83 -4.61
N ALA A 77 -12.79 -6.13 -4.03
CA ALA A 77 -14.15 -6.65 -3.86
C ALA A 77 -14.80 -7.05 -5.20
N LEU A 78 -14.55 -6.28 -6.27
CA LEU A 78 -14.99 -6.61 -7.63
C LEU A 78 -14.36 -7.90 -8.22
N ARG A 79 -13.26 -8.37 -7.64
CA ARG A 79 -12.46 -9.51 -8.12
C ARG A 79 -12.49 -10.71 -7.18
N LEU A 80 -12.89 -10.52 -5.93
CA LEU A 80 -12.97 -11.58 -4.95
C LEU A 80 -14.09 -12.57 -5.34
N PRO A 81 -13.77 -13.87 -5.47
CA PRO A 81 -14.78 -14.85 -5.89
C PRO A 81 -15.96 -14.92 -4.93
N GLY A 82 -17.17 -14.94 -5.48
CA GLY A 82 -18.41 -15.05 -4.69
C GLY A 82 -18.86 -13.77 -3.99
N VAL A 83 -18.07 -12.68 -4.02
CA VAL A 83 -18.54 -11.37 -3.57
C VAL A 83 -19.49 -10.79 -4.61
N GLU A 84 -20.71 -10.51 -4.18
CA GLU A 84 -21.74 -9.88 -5.01
C GLU A 84 -21.64 -8.35 -4.86
N ILE A 85 -21.77 -7.64 -5.99
CA ILE A 85 -21.62 -6.19 -6.06
C ILE A 85 -22.92 -5.56 -6.59
N ASP A 86 -23.45 -4.58 -5.86
CA ASP A 86 -24.48 -3.69 -6.41
C ASP A 86 -23.83 -2.59 -7.25
N HIS A 87 -23.75 -2.81 -8.57
CA HIS A 87 -23.18 -1.84 -9.50
C HIS A 87 -23.96 -0.52 -9.61
N GLY A 88 -25.15 -0.41 -9.02
CA GLY A 88 -25.96 0.81 -8.97
C GLY A 88 -25.71 1.69 -7.74
N SER A 89 -25.00 1.18 -6.73
CA SER A 89 -24.81 1.88 -5.45
C SER A 89 -23.77 3.01 -5.55
N LYS A 90 -22.82 2.90 -6.50
CA LYS A 90 -21.74 3.86 -6.72
C LYS A 90 -22.09 4.84 -7.82
N LYS A 91 -22.18 6.13 -7.49
CA LYS A 91 -22.48 7.21 -8.46
C LYS A 91 -21.37 8.25 -8.53
N PHE A 92 -20.50 8.28 -7.53
CA PHE A 92 -19.36 9.16 -7.46
C PHE A 92 -18.08 8.37 -7.16
N TYR A 93 -16.94 8.85 -7.66
CA TYR A 93 -15.64 8.16 -7.53
C TYR A 93 -15.30 7.75 -6.08
N TYR A 94 -15.60 8.62 -5.11
CA TYR A 94 -15.29 8.40 -3.70
C TYR A 94 -16.29 7.52 -2.95
N ASP A 95 -17.41 7.14 -3.58
CA ASP A 95 -18.33 6.19 -2.99
C ASP A 95 -17.71 4.78 -3.00
N PHE A 96 -18.19 3.93 -2.11
CA PHE A 96 -17.87 2.50 -2.14
C PHE A 96 -19.02 1.75 -2.81
N PHE A 97 -18.71 0.64 -3.45
CA PHE A 97 -19.77 -0.30 -3.83
C PHE A 97 -20.37 -0.94 -2.58
N ASP A 98 -21.67 -1.20 -2.63
CA ASP A 98 -22.31 -2.11 -1.70
C ASP A 98 -21.91 -3.52 -2.14
N SER A 99 -21.16 -4.21 -1.28
CA SER A 99 -20.61 -5.53 -1.54
C SER A 99 -21.04 -6.49 -0.44
N VAL A 100 -21.35 -7.73 -0.80
CA VAL A 100 -21.84 -8.75 0.12
C VAL A 100 -21.34 -10.14 -0.24
N ILE A 101 -21.00 -10.95 0.76
CA ILE A 101 -20.75 -12.38 0.62
C ILE A 101 -21.91 -13.17 1.24
N ARG A 102 -22.64 -13.93 0.41
CA ARG A 102 -23.83 -14.71 0.81
C ARG A 102 -23.61 -16.21 0.87
N GLY A 103 -22.47 -16.67 0.34
CA GLY A 103 -22.09 -18.08 0.30
C GLY A 103 -20.62 -18.27 0.60
N LYS A 104 -20.19 -19.54 0.61
CA LYS A 104 -18.77 -19.88 0.79
C LYS A 104 -17.96 -19.33 -0.39
N MET A 105 -16.92 -18.57 -0.10
CA MET A 105 -16.00 -18.03 -1.10
C MET A 105 -15.34 -19.15 -1.91
N PRO A 106 -15.53 -19.18 -3.24
CA PRO A 106 -14.77 -20.07 -4.11
C PRO A 106 -13.28 -19.72 -4.10
N MET A 107 -12.41 -20.71 -4.25
CA MET A 107 -10.97 -20.48 -4.35
C MET A 107 -10.59 -20.25 -5.82
N ALA A 108 -10.38 -18.98 -6.18
CA ALA A 108 -9.92 -18.56 -7.51
C ALA A 108 -9.05 -17.31 -7.42
N THR A 109 -8.22 -17.10 -8.44
CA THR A 109 -7.35 -15.93 -8.60
C THR A 109 -8.15 -14.66 -8.90
N LEU A 110 -7.64 -13.51 -8.50
CA LEU A 110 -8.24 -12.18 -8.70
C LEU A 110 -7.83 -11.55 -10.04
N GLY A 111 -6.80 -12.08 -10.71
CA GLY A 111 -6.36 -11.58 -12.01
C GLY A 111 -5.51 -10.30 -11.93
N LEU A 112 -4.73 -10.14 -10.87
CA LEU A 112 -3.82 -9.02 -10.64
C LEU A 112 -2.51 -9.15 -11.42
N VAL A 113 -2.19 -10.36 -11.88
CA VAL A 113 -0.98 -10.65 -12.69
C VAL A 113 -0.86 -9.76 -13.92
N GLU A 114 -1.96 -9.41 -14.59
CA GLU A 114 -1.91 -8.54 -15.78
C GLU A 114 -1.53 -7.10 -15.44
N ASP A 115 -2.01 -6.58 -14.29
CA ASP A 115 -1.62 -5.25 -13.82
C ASP A 115 -0.14 -5.23 -13.41
N PHE A 116 0.35 -6.30 -12.79
CA PHE A 116 1.78 -6.45 -12.51
C PHE A 116 2.63 -6.54 -13.79
N ARG A 117 2.22 -7.34 -14.77
CA ARG A 117 2.90 -7.44 -16.08
C ARG A 117 2.93 -6.11 -16.80
N PHE A 118 1.85 -5.33 -16.72
CA PHE A 118 1.80 -3.97 -17.24
C PHE A 118 2.87 -3.10 -16.58
N LEU A 119 2.93 -3.05 -15.24
CA LEU A 119 3.97 -2.32 -14.52
C LEU A 119 5.38 -2.72 -14.98
N ARG A 120 5.67 -4.03 -14.98
CA ARG A 120 6.98 -4.57 -15.40
C ARG A 120 7.36 -4.21 -16.84
N ARG A 121 6.39 -4.02 -17.73
CA ARG A 121 6.66 -3.66 -19.14
C ARG A 121 7.20 -2.24 -19.30
N TYR A 122 6.93 -1.33 -18.37
CA TYR A 122 7.23 0.11 -18.52
C TYR A 122 8.35 0.62 -17.60
N THR A 123 9.01 -0.25 -16.84
CA THR A 123 10.16 0.10 -15.99
C THR A 123 11.16 -1.04 -15.84
N ASP A 124 12.43 -0.68 -15.81
CA ASP A 124 13.53 -1.58 -15.46
C ASP A 124 13.89 -1.52 -13.96
N ARG A 125 13.28 -0.59 -13.20
CA ARG A 125 13.50 -0.48 -11.76
C ARG A 125 12.92 -1.68 -11.01
N ALA A 126 13.30 -1.82 -9.74
CA ALA A 126 12.61 -2.74 -8.85
C ALA A 126 11.15 -2.29 -8.68
N THR A 127 10.23 -3.23 -8.61
CA THR A 127 8.79 -2.96 -8.58
C THR A 127 8.16 -3.60 -7.37
N LYS A 128 7.28 -2.85 -6.71
CA LYS A 128 6.42 -3.35 -5.63
C LYS A 128 4.98 -3.41 -6.10
N PHE A 129 4.28 -4.49 -5.77
CA PHE A 129 2.85 -4.62 -6.01
C PHE A 129 2.10 -4.68 -4.68
N THR A 130 1.08 -3.84 -4.51
CA THR A 130 0.33 -3.71 -3.27
C THR A 130 -0.99 -4.49 -3.36
N VAL A 131 -1.42 -5.08 -2.26
CA VAL A 131 -2.68 -5.82 -2.13
C VAL A 131 -3.32 -5.41 -0.81
N THR A 132 -4.63 -5.13 -0.80
CA THR A 132 -5.32 -4.87 0.46
C THR A 132 -5.50 -6.16 1.24
N GLY A 133 -5.14 -6.13 2.51
CA GLY A 133 -5.15 -7.32 3.35
C GLY A 133 -6.55 -7.80 3.73
N PRO A 134 -6.65 -9.03 4.25
CA PRO A 134 -7.92 -9.65 4.58
C PRO A 134 -8.71 -8.86 5.63
N HIS A 135 -8.08 -8.23 6.62
CA HIS A 135 -8.79 -7.48 7.66
C HIS A 135 -9.53 -6.28 7.09
N SER A 136 -8.83 -5.43 6.33
CA SER A 136 -9.43 -4.25 5.72
C SER A 136 -10.54 -4.60 4.74
N LEU A 137 -10.43 -5.73 4.02
CA LEU A 137 -11.47 -6.20 3.11
C LEU A 137 -12.72 -6.67 3.85
N VAL A 138 -12.60 -7.49 4.89
CA VAL A 138 -13.77 -8.00 5.63
C VAL A 138 -14.48 -6.92 6.43
N LYS A 139 -13.80 -5.84 6.81
CA LYS A 139 -14.43 -4.65 7.42
C LYS A 139 -15.36 -3.89 6.49
N ARG A 140 -15.27 -4.11 5.18
CA ARG A 140 -16.02 -3.34 4.18
C ARG A 140 -16.96 -4.16 3.32
N ILE A 141 -16.70 -5.46 3.18
CA ILE A 141 -17.61 -6.39 2.50
C ILE A 141 -18.61 -6.91 3.53
N ARG A 142 -19.91 -6.73 3.28
CA ARG A 142 -20.95 -7.21 4.21
C ARG A 142 -20.93 -8.74 4.26
N ASN A 143 -20.78 -9.28 5.46
CA ASN A 143 -20.80 -10.72 5.70
C ASN A 143 -22.22 -11.20 6.04
N GLU A 144 -22.80 -12.05 5.18
CA GLU A 144 -24.10 -12.71 5.42
C GLU A 144 -23.97 -14.25 5.41
N HIS A 145 -22.75 -14.78 5.38
CA HIS A 145 -22.50 -16.23 5.29
C HIS A 145 -21.69 -16.79 6.45
N TYR A 146 -20.54 -16.19 6.72
CA TYR A 146 -19.58 -16.68 7.72
C TYR A 146 -20.05 -16.33 9.13
N LYS A 147 -19.66 -17.15 10.10
CA LYS A 147 -20.05 -16.95 11.50
C LYS A 147 -19.51 -15.63 12.06
N ASP A 148 -18.29 -15.27 11.70
CA ASP A 148 -17.60 -14.08 12.18
C ASP A 148 -16.59 -13.58 11.12
N GLU A 149 -16.00 -12.41 11.38
CA GLU A 149 -15.02 -11.79 10.49
C GLU A 149 -13.73 -12.61 10.38
N ALA A 150 -13.34 -13.34 11.43
CA ALA A 150 -12.13 -14.15 11.42
C ALA A 150 -12.25 -15.33 10.44
N GLU A 151 -13.39 -16.03 10.43
CA GLU A 151 -13.65 -17.10 9.48
C GLU A 151 -13.69 -16.58 8.03
N PHE A 152 -14.33 -15.42 7.81
CA PHE A 152 -14.36 -14.78 6.50
C PHE A 152 -12.95 -14.34 6.05
N ALA A 153 -12.17 -13.73 6.94
CA ALA A 153 -10.81 -13.25 6.66
C ALA A 153 -9.87 -14.39 6.28
N LEU A 154 -10.04 -15.59 6.86
CA LEU A 154 -9.25 -16.78 6.49
C LEU A 154 -9.50 -17.23 5.04
N ASP A 155 -10.72 -17.16 4.55
CA ASP A 155 -11.00 -17.50 3.14
C ASP A 155 -10.51 -16.41 2.19
N VAL A 156 -10.68 -15.13 2.55
CA VAL A 156 -10.08 -14.01 1.80
C VAL A 156 -8.56 -14.19 1.74
N ALA A 157 -7.91 -14.50 2.86
CA ALA A 157 -6.48 -14.76 2.94
C ALA A 157 -6.04 -15.90 2.01
N ARG A 158 -6.80 -17.01 1.95
CA ARG A 158 -6.50 -18.13 1.04
C ARG A 158 -6.64 -17.74 -0.43
N ALA A 159 -7.68 -16.99 -0.79
CA ALA A 159 -7.85 -16.50 -2.16
C ALA A 159 -6.71 -15.54 -2.55
N LEU A 160 -6.32 -14.64 -1.65
CA LEU A 160 -5.19 -13.74 -1.86
C LEU A 160 -3.86 -14.50 -1.91
N ASN A 161 -3.65 -15.55 -1.12
CA ASN A 161 -2.44 -16.37 -1.19
C ASN A 161 -2.25 -16.99 -2.58
N LEU A 162 -3.32 -17.49 -3.20
CA LEU A 162 -3.27 -17.98 -4.58
C LEU A 162 -2.80 -16.87 -5.53
N GLU A 163 -3.35 -15.67 -5.39
CA GLU A 163 -2.96 -14.53 -6.22
C GLU A 163 -1.51 -14.10 -5.99
N LEU A 164 -1.04 -14.03 -4.74
CA LEU A 164 0.35 -13.69 -4.42
C LEU A 164 1.33 -14.70 -5.05
N ARG A 165 1.00 -15.99 -5.02
CA ARG A 165 1.81 -17.03 -5.68
C ARG A 165 1.83 -16.87 -7.20
N GLU A 166 0.72 -16.48 -7.82
CA GLU A 166 0.70 -16.18 -9.26
C GLU A 166 1.50 -14.91 -9.61
N LEU A 167 1.46 -13.88 -8.75
CA LEU A 167 2.31 -12.70 -8.89
C LEU A 167 3.80 -13.06 -8.81
N VAL A 168 4.20 -13.92 -7.86
CA VAL A 168 5.58 -14.44 -7.77
C VAL A 168 5.97 -15.19 -9.04
N LYS A 169 5.11 -16.10 -9.55
CA LYS A 169 5.35 -16.80 -10.82
C LYS A 169 5.50 -15.84 -12.01
N ALA A 170 4.80 -14.71 -11.99
CA ALA A 170 4.92 -13.66 -13.00
C ALA A 170 6.19 -12.80 -12.85
N GLY A 171 6.94 -12.95 -11.75
CA GLY A 171 8.21 -12.27 -11.49
C GLY A 171 8.15 -11.18 -10.42
N ALA A 172 7.08 -11.10 -9.63
CA ALA A 172 7.00 -10.15 -8.51
C ALA A 172 7.98 -10.53 -7.41
N THR A 173 8.83 -9.58 -7.00
CA THR A 173 9.84 -9.78 -5.96
C THR A 173 9.55 -8.99 -4.69
N TYR A 174 8.66 -8.00 -4.75
CA TYR A 174 8.16 -7.22 -3.62
C TYR A 174 6.64 -7.18 -3.66
N LEU A 175 6.02 -7.70 -2.61
CA LEU A 175 4.59 -7.69 -2.39
C LEU A 175 4.31 -6.99 -1.08
N GLN A 176 3.35 -6.07 -1.06
CA GLN A 176 2.96 -5.37 0.17
C GLN A 176 1.49 -5.61 0.46
N VAL A 177 1.20 -5.90 1.72
CA VAL A 177 -0.16 -5.98 2.26
C VAL A 177 -0.48 -4.64 2.92
N ASP A 178 -1.60 -4.03 2.55
CA ASP A 178 -2.07 -2.78 3.15
C ASP A 178 -3.20 -3.08 4.16
N GLU A 179 -2.98 -2.77 5.43
CA GLU A 179 -3.95 -2.95 6.53
C GLU A 179 -4.19 -1.67 7.34
N PRO A 180 -4.73 -0.60 6.73
CA PRO A 180 -5.00 0.64 7.46
C PRO A 180 -6.03 0.48 8.59
N TYR A 181 -6.92 -0.52 8.50
CA TYR A 181 -7.96 -0.74 9.52
C TYR A 181 -7.40 -1.29 10.84
N TYR A 182 -6.16 -1.78 10.91
CA TYR A 182 -5.53 -2.17 12.19
C TYR A 182 -5.54 -1.00 13.19
N SER A 183 -5.37 0.24 12.71
CA SER A 183 -5.39 1.44 13.56
C SER A 183 -6.76 1.74 14.18
N GLY A 184 -7.84 1.25 13.59
CA GLY A 184 -9.21 1.44 14.08
C GLY A 184 -9.76 0.30 14.91
N PHE A 185 -9.14 -0.87 14.83
CA PHE A 185 -9.64 -2.12 15.42
C PHE A 185 -8.49 -2.95 16.02
N PRO A 186 -7.77 -2.42 17.03
CA PRO A 186 -6.62 -3.10 17.63
C PRO A 186 -6.96 -4.46 18.26
N GLU A 187 -8.20 -4.66 18.70
CA GLU A 187 -8.71 -5.93 19.25
C GLU A 187 -8.66 -7.09 18.23
N ASP A 188 -8.71 -6.76 16.94
CA ASP A 188 -8.75 -7.74 15.87
C ASP A 188 -7.39 -8.36 15.54
N LEU A 189 -6.29 -7.80 16.05
CA LEU A 189 -4.94 -8.33 15.83
C LEU A 189 -4.81 -9.81 16.21
N THR A 190 -5.62 -10.26 17.17
CA THR A 190 -5.71 -11.65 17.62
C THR A 190 -6.10 -12.63 16.51
N TRP A 191 -6.87 -12.21 15.51
CA TRP A 191 -7.28 -13.03 14.38
C TRP A 191 -6.74 -12.52 13.03
N SER A 192 -6.47 -11.23 12.90
CA SER A 192 -6.03 -10.64 11.64
C SER A 192 -4.56 -10.95 11.31
N ILE A 193 -3.68 -11.05 12.32
CA ILE A 193 -2.29 -11.50 12.13
C ILE A 193 -2.24 -12.97 11.68
N PRO A 194 -2.98 -13.91 12.31
CA PRO A 194 -3.13 -15.25 11.75
C PRO A 194 -3.64 -15.28 10.30
N ALA A 195 -4.61 -14.43 9.94
CA ALA A 195 -5.10 -14.34 8.56
C ALA A 195 -4.04 -13.81 7.60
N LEU A 196 -3.29 -12.77 7.98
CA LEU A 196 -2.12 -12.27 7.24
C LEU A 196 -1.09 -13.39 7.01
N ASN A 197 -0.79 -14.16 8.06
CA ASN A 197 0.17 -15.26 7.99
C ASN A 197 -0.29 -16.38 7.02
N VAL A 198 -1.59 -16.64 6.94
CA VAL A 198 -2.17 -17.55 5.94
C VAL A 198 -2.05 -16.96 4.54
N MET A 199 -2.30 -15.66 4.37
CA MET A 199 -2.20 -14.97 3.08
C MET A 199 -0.80 -15.06 2.49
N VAL A 200 0.25 -15.00 3.31
CA VAL A 200 1.64 -14.94 2.84
C VAL A 200 2.38 -16.28 2.94
N ASP A 201 1.70 -17.34 3.38
CA ASP A 201 2.33 -18.66 3.56
C ASP A 201 2.86 -19.24 2.23
N GLY A 202 4.14 -19.59 2.21
CA GLY A 202 4.82 -20.14 1.03
C GLY A 202 4.94 -19.17 -0.15
N VAL A 203 4.80 -17.85 0.08
CA VAL A 203 5.02 -16.83 -0.96
C VAL A 203 6.51 -16.47 -0.99
N GLU A 204 7.19 -16.80 -2.08
CA GLU A 204 8.63 -16.58 -2.26
C GLU A 204 8.94 -15.18 -2.84
N ALA A 205 8.53 -14.14 -2.12
CA ALA A 205 8.87 -12.75 -2.41
C ALA A 205 9.10 -12.00 -1.10
N LYS A 206 9.65 -10.80 -1.20
CA LYS A 206 9.73 -9.91 -0.04
C LYS A 206 8.33 -9.41 0.34
N ILE A 207 7.91 -9.68 1.57
CA ILE A 207 6.59 -9.34 2.11
C ILE A 207 6.68 -8.09 2.98
N GLY A 208 6.07 -7.01 2.51
CA GLY A 208 5.82 -5.81 3.29
C GLY A 208 4.43 -5.80 3.92
N LEU A 209 4.30 -5.15 5.07
CA LEU A 209 3.02 -4.72 5.64
C LEU A 209 3.04 -3.21 5.80
N HIS A 210 2.02 -2.53 5.29
CA HIS A 210 1.81 -1.12 5.56
C HIS A 210 0.64 -0.93 6.51
N VAL A 211 0.92 -0.26 7.62
CA VAL A 211 -0.10 0.16 8.60
C VAL A 211 0.01 1.67 8.77
N CYS A 212 -1.08 2.38 8.50
CA CYS A 212 -1.17 3.83 8.68
C CYS A 212 -2.46 4.20 9.41
N TYR A 213 -2.64 5.50 9.63
CA TYR A 213 -3.84 6.04 10.24
C TYR A 213 -4.87 6.49 9.20
N GLY A 214 -4.75 5.99 7.97
CA GLY A 214 -5.62 6.31 6.84
C GLY A 214 -5.23 7.61 6.13
N ASN A 215 -5.59 7.71 4.85
CA ASN A 215 -5.37 8.90 4.05
C ASN A 215 -6.60 9.13 3.16
N ARG A 216 -7.77 9.41 3.75
CA ARG A 216 -8.99 9.69 2.99
C ARG A 216 -9.17 11.20 2.89
N TYR A 217 -9.27 11.73 1.68
CA TYR A 217 -9.33 13.18 1.43
C TYR A 217 -8.16 13.97 2.03
N GLY A 218 -6.96 13.37 2.07
CA GLY A 218 -5.79 14.00 2.69
C GLY A 218 -5.87 14.09 4.21
N LYS A 219 -6.70 13.27 4.86
CA LYS A 219 -6.92 13.30 6.31
C LYS A 219 -6.73 11.92 6.95
N PRO A 220 -6.22 11.87 8.19
CA PRO A 220 -6.23 10.63 8.94
C PRO A 220 -7.67 10.23 9.28
N SER A 221 -7.92 8.93 9.28
CA SER A 221 -9.17 8.32 9.76
C SER A 221 -9.08 7.96 11.25
N TRP A 222 -7.88 7.77 11.77
CA TRP A 222 -7.61 7.44 13.17
C TRP A 222 -6.43 8.28 13.70
N GLU A 223 -6.22 8.27 15.02
CA GLU A 223 -5.03 8.86 15.66
C GLU A 223 -4.62 7.96 16.84
N GLY A 224 -3.36 8.00 17.25
CA GLY A 224 -2.88 7.19 18.38
C GLY A 224 -1.37 7.00 18.37
N SER A 225 -0.88 5.96 19.04
CA SER A 225 0.50 5.43 19.00
C SER A 225 0.47 4.04 18.35
N TYR A 226 1.53 3.63 17.64
CA TYR A 226 1.68 2.27 17.12
C TYR A 226 1.87 1.21 18.22
N ARG A 227 1.91 1.60 19.50
CA ARG A 227 1.99 0.68 20.64
C ARG A 227 0.95 -0.43 20.56
N TYR A 228 -0.25 -0.17 20.04
CA TYR A 228 -1.30 -1.19 19.93
C TYR A 228 -0.90 -2.39 19.06
N LEU A 229 0.05 -2.21 18.11
CA LEU A 229 0.56 -3.31 17.30
C LEU A 229 1.46 -4.25 18.10
N PHE A 230 2.12 -3.77 19.15
CA PHE A 230 3.13 -4.52 19.88
C PHE A 230 2.60 -5.10 21.20
N PRO A 231 2.94 -6.36 21.55
CA PRO A 231 3.87 -7.25 20.86
C PRO A 231 3.24 -8.08 19.72
N ALA A 232 1.92 -8.00 19.50
CA ALA A 232 1.21 -8.92 18.59
C ALA A 232 1.83 -9.01 17.18
N ILE A 233 2.26 -7.88 16.62
CA ILE A 233 2.87 -7.78 15.28
C ILE A 233 4.16 -8.59 15.12
N LEU A 234 4.84 -8.96 16.21
CA LEU A 234 6.03 -9.79 16.17
C LEU A 234 5.75 -11.22 15.66
N GLU A 235 4.50 -11.67 15.74
CA GLU A 235 4.04 -12.96 15.21
C GLU A 235 3.74 -12.92 13.70
N ALA A 236 3.80 -11.74 13.07
CA ALA A 236 3.52 -11.61 11.65
C ALA A 236 4.70 -12.08 10.78
N LYS A 237 4.40 -12.91 9.78
CA LYS A 237 5.35 -13.42 8.78
C LYS A 237 5.61 -12.37 7.70
N LEU A 238 6.37 -11.33 8.04
CA LEU A 238 6.72 -10.23 7.14
C LEU A 238 8.21 -9.90 7.20
N ASP A 239 8.73 -9.37 6.10
CA ASP A 239 10.11 -8.89 5.99
C ASP A 239 10.24 -7.40 6.33
N GLN A 240 9.19 -6.61 6.12
CA GLN A 240 9.22 -5.16 6.27
C GLN A 240 7.90 -4.60 6.81
N LEU A 241 7.97 -3.72 7.81
CA LEU A 241 6.84 -2.97 8.34
C LEU A 241 6.98 -1.48 7.96
N THR A 242 6.04 -0.95 7.19
CA THR A 242 6.04 0.44 6.73
C THR A 242 5.04 1.29 7.52
N LEU A 243 5.54 2.30 8.24
CA LEU A 243 4.80 3.11 9.20
C LEU A 243 4.96 4.62 8.94
N GLU A 244 4.03 5.42 9.47
CA GLU A 244 4.03 6.89 9.33
C GLU A 244 4.75 7.60 10.50
N PHE A 245 5.71 8.48 10.19
CA PHE A 245 6.46 9.26 11.20
C PHE A 245 6.58 10.74 10.83
N ALA A 246 6.42 11.12 9.57
CA ALA A 246 6.61 12.49 9.12
C ALA A 246 5.59 13.45 9.75
N ARG A 247 4.32 13.03 9.78
CA ARG A 247 3.22 13.77 10.41
C ARG A 247 3.17 13.57 11.92
N ARG A 248 3.36 12.34 12.39
CA ARG A 248 3.09 11.96 13.79
C ARG A 248 4.23 12.22 14.75
N GLY A 249 5.43 12.44 14.22
CA GLY A 249 6.65 12.50 15.02
C GLY A 249 7.32 11.13 15.10
N VAL A 250 8.47 11.11 15.76
CA VAL A 250 9.38 9.95 15.77
C VAL A 250 9.30 9.14 17.07
N GLU A 251 8.35 9.46 17.94
CA GLU A 251 8.21 8.88 19.28
C GLU A 251 8.04 7.35 19.22
N ASP A 252 7.26 6.86 18.26
CA ASP A 252 7.02 5.43 18.05
C ASP A 252 8.26 4.68 17.53
N LEU A 253 9.34 5.36 17.13
CA LEU A 253 10.63 4.68 16.89
C LEU A 253 11.11 3.99 18.17
N GLY A 254 10.75 4.50 19.35
CA GLY A 254 11.07 3.87 20.64
C GLY A 254 10.59 2.42 20.74
N LEU A 255 9.52 2.05 20.02
CA LEU A 255 9.01 0.68 19.97
C LEU A 255 10.01 -0.29 19.31
N PHE A 256 10.79 0.18 18.33
CA PHE A 256 11.83 -0.64 17.70
C PHE A 256 13.02 -0.88 18.64
N ARG A 257 13.29 0.05 19.57
CA ARG A 257 14.27 -0.15 20.63
C ARG A 257 13.75 -1.08 21.73
N GLU A 258 12.47 -0.97 22.07
CA GLU A 258 11.86 -1.76 23.15
C GLU A 258 11.66 -3.23 22.77
N PHE A 259 11.15 -3.48 21.56
CA PHE A 259 10.74 -4.81 21.13
C PHE A 259 11.75 -5.51 20.20
N GLU A 260 12.74 -4.78 19.69
CA GLU A 260 13.75 -5.29 18.75
C GLU A 260 13.15 -6.19 17.65
N PRO A 261 12.12 -5.71 16.90
CA PRO A 261 11.42 -6.55 15.94
C PRO A 261 12.40 -7.13 14.91
N PRO A 262 12.15 -8.31 14.33
CA PRO A 262 13.09 -8.93 13.39
C PRO A 262 13.05 -8.32 11.99
N PHE A 263 11.95 -7.63 11.65
CA PHE A 263 11.69 -7.10 10.31
C PHE A 263 12.33 -5.73 10.06
N GLU A 264 12.49 -5.38 8.79
CA GLU A 264 12.92 -4.05 8.37
C GLU A 264 11.86 -2.98 8.64
N LEU A 265 12.29 -1.72 8.69
CA LEU A 265 11.41 -0.55 8.83
C LEU A 265 11.32 0.22 7.51
N GLY A 266 10.11 0.33 6.95
CA GLY A 266 9.76 1.37 5.99
C GLY A 266 9.42 2.66 6.73
N LEU A 267 10.36 3.61 6.74
CA LEU A 267 10.26 4.86 7.47
C LEU A 267 9.50 5.90 6.65
N GLY A 268 8.29 6.25 7.08
CA GLY A 268 7.52 7.38 6.57
C GLY A 268 8.18 8.72 6.91
N VAL A 269 8.76 9.40 5.92
CA VAL A 269 9.47 10.69 6.07
C VAL A 269 8.83 11.85 5.31
N ILE A 270 7.73 11.61 4.60
CA ILE A 270 6.93 12.62 3.89
C ILE A 270 5.50 12.61 4.43
N ASP A 271 5.01 13.77 4.86
CA ASP A 271 3.61 13.95 5.24
C ASP A 271 2.76 14.11 3.97
N VAL A 272 2.06 13.04 3.61
CA VAL A 272 1.20 13.00 2.43
C VAL A 272 -0.18 13.64 2.63
N LYS A 273 -0.46 14.10 3.86
CA LYS A 273 -1.71 14.74 4.26
C LYS A 273 -1.57 16.27 4.32
N SER A 274 -0.42 16.79 3.90
CA SER A 274 -0.11 18.21 3.77
C SER A 274 0.40 18.52 2.37
N HIS A 275 0.04 19.69 1.84
CA HIS A 275 0.57 20.17 0.56
C HIS A 275 1.96 20.81 0.68
N THR A 276 2.43 21.08 1.89
CA THR A 276 3.77 21.64 2.12
C THR A 276 4.82 20.61 1.75
N VAL A 277 5.68 20.94 0.79
CA VAL A 277 6.80 20.09 0.37
C VAL A 277 7.90 20.14 1.42
N GLU A 278 8.33 18.97 1.88
CA GLU A 278 9.48 18.82 2.77
C GLU A 278 10.77 19.29 2.10
N THR A 279 11.70 19.82 2.88
CA THR A 279 13.07 20.05 2.38
C THR A 279 13.90 18.77 2.49
N PRO A 280 14.91 18.57 1.62
CA PRO A 280 15.87 17.47 1.75
C PRO A 280 16.52 17.40 3.14
N ALA A 281 16.79 18.56 3.76
CA ALA A 281 17.36 18.63 5.10
C ALA A 281 16.41 18.09 6.18
N MET A 282 15.11 18.41 6.09
CA MET A 282 14.09 17.86 7.00
C MET A 282 13.98 16.34 6.86
N VAL A 283 14.03 15.84 5.62
CA VAL A 283 14.03 14.40 5.36
C VAL A 283 15.27 13.75 5.97
N GLY A 284 16.46 14.29 5.70
CA GLY A 284 17.72 13.77 6.25
C GLY A 284 17.72 13.71 7.78
N GLU A 285 17.19 14.74 8.44
CA GLU A 285 17.04 14.75 9.90
C GLU A 285 16.15 13.61 10.41
N ARG A 286 15.00 13.38 9.78
CA ARG A 286 14.11 12.26 10.14
C ARG A 286 14.80 10.91 9.97
N ILE A 287 15.58 10.74 8.92
CA ILE A 287 16.35 9.51 8.67
C ILE A 287 17.41 9.32 9.76
N ARG A 288 18.18 10.34 10.13
CA ARG A 288 19.20 10.24 11.18
C ARG A 288 18.60 9.81 12.53
N ARG A 289 17.45 10.38 12.90
CA ARG A 289 16.73 9.98 14.13
C ARG A 289 16.29 8.51 14.10
N ALA A 290 16.00 7.96 12.92
CA ALA A 290 15.72 6.54 12.76
C ALA A 290 16.98 5.67 12.86
N LEU A 291 18.11 6.15 12.36
CA LEU A 291 19.41 5.46 12.44
C LEU A 291 19.92 5.30 13.90
N ASP A 292 19.46 6.15 14.82
CA ASP A 292 19.72 5.99 16.27
C ASP A 292 19.03 4.77 16.91
N VAL A 293 18.14 4.10 16.16
CA VAL A 293 17.31 2.98 16.64
C VAL A 293 17.39 1.76 15.73
N VAL A 294 17.34 1.96 14.42
CA VAL A 294 17.30 0.90 13.42
C VAL A 294 18.57 0.98 12.56
N PRO A 295 19.33 -0.11 12.40
CA PRO A 295 20.55 -0.07 11.61
C PRO A 295 20.24 0.18 10.12
N ALA A 296 21.19 0.83 9.42
CA ALA A 296 20.96 1.34 8.07
C ALA A 296 20.56 0.26 7.05
N GLU A 297 21.07 -0.96 7.19
CA GLU A 297 20.74 -2.10 6.33
C GLU A 297 19.28 -2.58 6.47
N ARG A 298 18.60 -2.20 7.56
CA ARG A 298 17.20 -2.55 7.84
C ARG A 298 16.23 -1.39 7.62
N LEU A 299 16.69 -0.27 7.07
CA LEU A 299 15.89 0.94 6.92
C LEU A 299 15.57 1.23 5.44
N TYR A 300 14.29 1.44 5.15
CA TYR A 300 13.76 1.83 3.84
C TYR A 300 13.11 3.20 3.99
N ILE A 301 13.21 4.05 2.96
CA ILE A 301 12.71 5.42 3.04
C ILE A 301 11.45 5.55 2.18
N ASN A 302 10.35 5.94 2.84
CA ASN A 302 9.02 5.95 2.26
C ASN A 302 8.28 7.26 2.58
N PRO A 303 7.23 7.62 1.82
CA PRO A 303 6.22 8.53 2.33
C PRO A 303 5.39 7.86 3.44
N ASP A 304 4.71 8.66 4.28
CA ASP A 304 3.87 8.15 5.39
C ASP A 304 2.74 7.21 4.92
N CYS A 305 2.21 7.44 3.73
CA CYS A 305 1.13 6.67 3.11
C CYS A 305 1.17 6.90 1.59
N GLY A 306 0.22 6.36 0.82
CA GLY A 306 0.05 6.68 -0.61
C GLY A 306 -0.21 8.16 -0.88
N LEU A 307 0.19 8.64 -2.06
CA LEU A 307 0.19 10.06 -2.47
C LEU A 307 -1.13 10.48 -3.16
N LEU A 308 -2.14 9.62 -3.17
CA LEU A 308 -3.37 9.72 -3.97
C LEU A 308 -4.03 11.11 -3.98
N HIS A 309 -4.09 11.77 -2.82
CA HIS A 309 -4.83 13.03 -2.64
C HIS A 309 -3.99 14.30 -2.86
N LEU A 310 -2.71 14.16 -3.19
CA LEU A 310 -1.87 15.31 -3.49
C LEU A 310 -2.02 15.73 -4.95
N PRO A 311 -1.88 17.03 -5.26
CA PRO A 311 -1.63 17.48 -6.63
C PRO A 311 -0.37 16.80 -7.20
N GLY A 312 -0.38 16.46 -8.50
CA GLY A 312 0.73 15.76 -9.15
C GLY A 312 2.10 16.43 -8.95
N GLU A 313 2.18 17.75 -9.14
CA GLU A 313 3.41 18.53 -8.92
C GLU A 313 3.90 18.42 -7.47
N VAL A 314 3.00 18.51 -6.49
CA VAL A 314 3.34 18.41 -5.07
C VAL A 314 3.83 17.01 -4.73
N ALA A 315 3.19 15.96 -5.27
CA ALA A 315 3.63 14.59 -5.08
C ALA A 315 5.03 14.36 -5.67
N PHE A 316 5.29 14.85 -6.88
CA PHE A 316 6.61 14.78 -7.52
C PHE A 316 7.68 15.49 -6.68
N GLN A 317 7.43 16.75 -6.29
CA GLN A 317 8.37 17.55 -5.51
C GLN A 317 8.69 16.91 -4.14
N LYS A 318 7.68 16.32 -3.48
CA LYS A 318 7.87 15.58 -2.22
C LYS A 318 8.74 14.34 -2.41
N LEU A 319 8.52 13.57 -3.48
CA LEU A 319 9.35 12.39 -3.78
C LEU A 319 10.79 12.79 -4.13
N ALA A 320 10.98 13.86 -4.91
CA ALA A 320 12.30 14.40 -5.21
C ALA A 320 13.03 14.85 -3.94
N ALA A 321 12.35 15.58 -3.05
CA ALA A 321 12.93 15.99 -1.77
C ALA A 321 13.28 14.78 -0.88
N MET A 322 12.44 13.73 -0.88
CA MET A 322 12.69 12.49 -0.17
C MET A 322 13.98 11.81 -0.67
N VAL A 323 14.13 11.69 -1.99
CA VAL A 323 15.30 11.08 -2.62
C VAL A 323 16.56 11.88 -2.36
N GLU A 324 16.51 13.21 -2.50
CA GLU A 324 17.66 14.08 -2.22
C GLU A 324 18.06 14.04 -0.73
N GLY A 325 17.09 14.07 0.19
CA GLY A 325 17.35 13.91 1.62
C GLY A 325 17.99 12.56 1.95
N THR A 326 17.55 11.50 1.28
CA THR A 326 18.13 10.16 1.42
C THR A 326 19.57 10.11 0.90
N LYS A 327 19.86 10.74 -0.25
CA LYS A 327 21.21 10.82 -0.81
C LYS A 327 22.19 11.53 0.12
N ILE A 328 21.74 12.61 0.79
CA ILE A 328 22.56 13.32 1.78
C ILE A 328 23.01 12.34 2.87
N VAL A 329 22.07 11.61 3.48
CA VAL A 329 22.39 10.68 4.58
C VAL A 329 23.20 9.48 4.08
N ARG A 330 22.95 8.98 2.87
CA ARG A 330 23.80 7.93 2.26
C ARG A 330 25.25 8.36 2.12
N GLY A 331 25.53 9.65 1.90
CA GLY A 331 26.90 10.18 1.82
C GLY A 331 27.61 10.30 3.17
N GLU A 332 26.89 10.12 4.28
CA GLU A 332 27.39 10.18 5.66
C GLU A 332 27.71 8.79 6.24
N LEU A 333 27.29 7.72 5.57
CA LEU A 333 27.42 6.30 5.99
C LEU A 333 28.56 5.60 5.23
#